data_AF-A0A5A9N4T5-F1
#
_entry.id   AF-A0A5A9N4T5-F1
#
_cell.length_a   1.000
_cell.length_b   1.000
_cell.length_c   1.000
_cell.angle_alpha   90.00
_cell.angle_beta   90.00
_cell.angle_gamma   90.00
#
_symmetry.space_group_name_H-M   'P 1'
#
loop_
_entity.id
_entity.type
_entity.pdbx_description
1 polymer ?
#
loop_
_entity_poly.entity_id
_entity_poly.type
_entity_poly.pdbx_seq_one_letter_code
_entity_poly.pdbx_strand_id
1 'polypeptide(L)'
;MSTFDSRFHSYTSTQLNELLDDENKLYHMICEMDEMSEMQQNKELTIASNRSLAEQNLSLQPDLDHQKIHLTKLYCSFQELHESYQLRKSTLGSSSLDTLLALLQTEGAKIEEETEIMADTFLDGSLTLDSFIDDYQSKRKLAHLRRVKIDKIREMVLKGVQLPQSSSNDHSQSQETPNTPFQRLANGSPAHVRSTPTSQPSGQPQLSLYPDARSSYVAQSAEIPNTVPSYSCPYPQGLTQGPGAGLPPQAGFIIQ
;
A
#
# COMPACT_ATOMS: atom_id res chain seq x y z
N MET A 1 -36.57 -37.36 -30.86
CA MET A 1 -37.60 -38.35 -30.44
C MET A 1 -38.40 -38.92 -31.62
N SER A 2 -39.04 -38.10 -32.48
CA SER A 2 -39.89 -38.63 -33.58
C SER A 2 -39.14 -39.38 -34.70
N THR A 3 -37.83 -39.16 -34.86
CA THR A 3 -36.97 -39.78 -35.89
C THR A 3 -36.58 -41.22 -35.55
N PHE A 4 -36.38 -41.53 -34.26
CA PHE A 4 -36.06 -42.87 -33.79
C PHE A 4 -37.25 -43.81 -33.96
N ASP A 5 -38.42 -43.37 -33.52
CA ASP A 5 -39.67 -44.13 -33.60
C ASP A 5 -40.02 -44.48 -35.06
N SER A 6 -39.87 -43.51 -35.97
CA SER A 6 -40.15 -43.68 -37.40
C SER A 6 -39.32 -44.76 -38.09
N ARG A 7 -38.11 -45.07 -37.58
CA ARG A 7 -37.24 -46.13 -38.13
C ARG A 7 -37.74 -47.54 -37.79
N PHE A 8 -38.44 -47.72 -36.66
CA PHE A 8 -38.97 -49.03 -36.27
C PHE A 8 -40.22 -49.44 -37.04
N HIS A 9 -40.97 -48.46 -37.55
CA HIS A 9 -42.19 -48.70 -38.30
C HIS A 9 -41.96 -49.39 -39.66
N SER A 10 -40.73 -49.35 -40.19
CA SER A 10 -40.35 -50.01 -41.45
C SER A 10 -39.77 -51.41 -41.30
N TYR A 11 -39.60 -51.92 -40.07
CA TYR A 11 -39.02 -53.25 -39.83
C TYR A 11 -40.09 -54.34 -39.73
N THR A 12 -39.73 -55.55 -40.17
CA THR A 12 -40.57 -56.75 -40.03
C THR A 12 -40.38 -57.41 -38.65
N SER A 13 -41.37 -58.20 -38.20
CA SER A 13 -41.35 -58.85 -36.87
C SER A 13 -40.08 -59.66 -36.58
N THR A 14 -39.56 -60.37 -37.60
CA THR A 14 -38.29 -61.11 -37.50
C THR A 14 -37.07 -60.19 -37.34
N GLN A 15 -37.03 -59.03 -38.01
CA GLN A 15 -35.94 -58.05 -37.90
C GLN A 15 -35.97 -57.31 -36.55
N LEU A 16 -37.17 -57.03 -36.02
CA LEU A 16 -37.33 -56.49 -34.66
C LEU A 16 -36.86 -57.48 -33.60
N ASN A 17 -37.16 -58.77 -33.77
CA ASN A 17 -36.69 -59.81 -32.85
C ASN A 17 -35.17 -59.98 -32.91
N GLU A 18 -34.58 -59.92 -34.10
CA GLU A 18 -33.13 -59.94 -34.30
C GLU A 18 -32.43 -58.72 -33.66
N LEU A 19 -33.07 -57.55 -33.71
CA LEU A 19 -32.55 -56.34 -33.08
C LEU A 19 -32.66 -56.39 -31.54
N LEU A 20 -33.67 -57.08 -31.01
CA LEU A 20 -33.83 -57.32 -29.58
C LEU A 20 -32.79 -58.34 -29.05
N ASP A 21 -32.43 -59.34 -29.86
CA ASP A 21 -31.46 -60.37 -29.49
C ASP A 21 -29.99 -59.92 -29.66
N ASP A 22 -29.72 -58.83 -30.42
CA ASP A 22 -28.37 -58.32 -30.69
C ASP A 22 -28.18 -56.87 -30.21
N GLU A 23 -27.70 -56.73 -28.98
CA GLU A 23 -27.41 -55.44 -28.34
C GLU A 23 -26.41 -54.58 -29.13
N ASN A 24 -25.52 -55.18 -29.92
CA ASN A 24 -24.54 -54.41 -30.70
C ASN A 24 -25.20 -53.68 -31.87
N LYS A 25 -26.23 -54.28 -32.49
CA LYS A 25 -27.01 -53.62 -33.55
C LYS A 25 -27.84 -52.47 -33.00
N LEU A 26 -28.39 -52.63 -31.80
CA LEU A 26 -29.09 -51.56 -31.09
C LEU A 26 -28.14 -50.40 -30.76
N TYR A 27 -26.93 -50.69 -30.25
CA TYR A 27 -25.91 -49.69 -29.96
C TYR A 27 -25.48 -48.92 -31.22
N HIS A 28 -25.24 -49.62 -32.32
CA HIS A 28 -24.91 -49.00 -33.61
C HIS A 28 -26.02 -48.05 -34.08
N MET A 29 -27.28 -48.48 -33.98
CA MET A 29 -28.42 -47.66 -34.34
C MET A 29 -28.52 -46.39 -33.49
N ILE A 30 -28.21 -46.47 -32.20
CA ILE A 30 -28.17 -45.32 -31.28
C ILE A 30 -27.00 -44.38 -31.63
N CYS A 31 -25.83 -44.92 -31.99
CA CYS A 31 -24.71 -44.11 -32.46
C CYS A 31 -25.00 -43.38 -33.78
N GLU A 32 -25.83 -43.98 -34.64
CA GLU A 32 -26.33 -43.36 -35.89
C GLU A 32 -27.54 -42.44 -35.66
N MET A 33 -27.88 -42.09 -34.42
CA MET A 33 -28.88 -41.05 -34.14
C MET A 33 -28.25 -39.66 -34.21
N ASP A 34 -28.97 -38.73 -34.83
CA ASP A 34 -28.58 -37.32 -34.88
C ASP A 34 -28.40 -36.75 -33.47
N GLU A 35 -29.26 -37.13 -32.51
CA GLU A 35 -29.15 -36.68 -31.12
C GLU A 35 -27.84 -37.15 -30.45
N MET A 36 -27.35 -38.36 -30.76
CA MET A 36 -26.08 -38.88 -30.22
C MET A 36 -24.89 -38.24 -30.92
N SER A 37 -24.99 -38.01 -32.23
CA SER A 37 -23.98 -37.31 -33.02
C SER A 37 -23.80 -35.86 -32.56
N GLU A 38 -24.90 -35.13 -32.36
CA GLU A 38 -24.90 -33.75 -31.84
C GLU A 38 -24.30 -33.67 -30.44
N MET A 39 -24.67 -34.62 -29.55
CA MET A 39 -24.08 -34.71 -28.21
C MET A 39 -22.56 -34.93 -28.28
N GLN A 40 -22.09 -35.84 -29.15
CA GLN A 40 -20.68 -36.13 -29.33
C GLN A 40 -19.92 -34.91 -29.90
N GLN A 41 -20.51 -34.21 -30.86
CA GLN A 41 -19.96 -32.96 -31.41
C GLN A 41 -19.87 -31.87 -30.33
N ASN A 42 -20.90 -31.70 -29.51
CA ASN A 42 -20.91 -30.72 -28.43
C ASN A 42 -19.86 -31.03 -27.35
N LYS A 43 -19.69 -32.32 -27.03
CA LYS A 43 -18.59 -32.80 -26.16
C LYS A 43 -17.23 -32.43 -26.73
N GLU A 44 -16.99 -32.70 -28.01
CA GLU A 44 -15.72 -32.36 -28.67
C GLU A 44 -15.47 -30.85 -28.70
N LEU A 45 -16.48 -30.05 -29.00
CA LEU A 45 -16.41 -28.59 -28.96
C LEU A 45 -16.07 -28.08 -27.56
N THR A 46 -16.70 -28.66 -26.53
CA THR A 46 -16.42 -28.32 -25.12
C THR A 46 -14.99 -28.70 -24.73
N ILE A 47 -14.51 -29.88 -25.12
CA ILE A 47 -13.14 -30.33 -24.86
C ILE A 47 -12.14 -29.42 -25.57
N ALA A 48 -12.39 -29.08 -26.84
CA ALA A 48 -11.52 -28.18 -27.60
C ALA A 48 -11.47 -26.78 -26.98
N SER A 49 -12.62 -26.24 -26.57
CA SER A 49 -12.71 -24.96 -25.88
C SER A 49 -11.97 -24.97 -24.54
N ASN A 50 -12.18 -26.00 -23.70
CA ASN A 50 -11.48 -26.15 -22.43
C ASN A 50 -9.98 -26.27 -22.62
N ARG A 51 -9.55 -27.05 -23.62
CA ARG A 51 -8.12 -27.19 -23.97
C ARG A 51 -7.53 -25.85 -24.40
N SER A 52 -8.21 -25.10 -25.26
CA SER A 52 -7.75 -23.77 -25.68
C SER A 52 -7.60 -22.81 -24.49
N LEU A 53 -8.56 -22.83 -23.57
CA LEU A 53 -8.50 -22.01 -22.34
C LEU A 53 -7.35 -22.45 -21.43
N ALA A 54 -7.13 -23.75 -21.27
CA ALA A 54 -6.02 -24.27 -20.48
C ALA A 54 -4.66 -23.88 -21.09
N GLU A 55 -4.51 -24.00 -22.41
CA GLU A 55 -3.31 -23.57 -23.12
C GLU A 55 -3.07 -22.07 -22.99
N GLN A 56 -4.12 -21.24 -23.09
CA GLN A 56 -4.03 -19.80 -22.85
C GLN A 56 -3.62 -19.50 -21.41
N ASN A 57 -4.24 -20.13 -20.41
CA ASN A 57 -3.89 -19.94 -19.01
C ASN A 57 -2.43 -20.30 -18.73
N LEU A 58 -1.95 -21.42 -19.29
CA LEU A 58 -0.55 -21.84 -19.19
C LEU A 58 0.40 -20.83 -19.86
N SER A 59 -0.01 -20.21 -20.97
CA SER A 59 0.78 -19.17 -21.64
C SER A 59 0.89 -17.86 -20.85
N LEU A 60 -0.10 -17.54 -20.02
CA LEU A 60 -0.12 -16.35 -19.17
C LEU A 60 0.68 -16.52 -17.87
N GLN A 61 0.75 -17.75 -17.36
CA GLN A 61 1.47 -18.07 -16.13
C GLN A 61 2.92 -17.52 -16.06
N PRO A 62 3.79 -17.65 -17.09
CA PRO A 62 5.16 -17.14 -17.00
C PRO A 62 5.25 -15.61 -16.85
N ASP A 63 4.35 -14.85 -17.49
CA ASP A 63 4.33 -13.40 -17.35
C ASP A 63 3.84 -12.98 -15.96
N LEU A 64 2.80 -13.64 -15.45
CA LEU A 64 2.33 -13.43 -14.08
C LEU A 64 3.41 -13.75 -13.04
N ASP A 65 4.12 -14.87 -13.22
CA ASP A 65 5.23 -15.25 -12.34
C ASP A 65 6.38 -14.24 -12.43
N HIS A 66 6.71 -13.76 -13.63
CA HIS A 66 7.71 -12.72 -13.81
C HIS A 66 7.34 -11.42 -13.08
N GLN A 67 6.12 -10.94 -13.27
CA GLN A 67 5.61 -9.73 -12.61
C GLN A 67 5.56 -9.89 -11.09
N LYS A 68 5.15 -11.07 -10.60
CA LYS A 68 5.16 -11.39 -9.17
C LYS A 68 6.57 -11.36 -8.59
N ILE A 69 7.54 -11.96 -9.26
CA ILE A 69 8.95 -11.94 -8.84
C ILE A 69 9.47 -10.50 -8.82
N HIS A 70 9.19 -9.73 -9.87
CA HIS A 70 9.62 -8.34 -9.97
C HIS A 70 9.03 -7.47 -8.84
N LEU A 71 7.74 -7.60 -8.58
CA LEU A 71 7.05 -6.91 -7.48
C LEU A 71 7.64 -7.30 -6.12
N THR A 72 7.89 -8.59 -5.91
CA THR A 72 8.50 -9.10 -4.67
C THR A 72 9.88 -8.51 -4.46
N LYS A 73 10.72 -8.47 -5.51
CA LYS A 73 12.05 -7.86 -5.46
C LYS A 73 11.98 -6.37 -5.11
N LEU A 74 11.07 -5.63 -5.73
CA LEU A 74 10.88 -4.20 -5.44
C LEU A 74 10.46 -4.00 -3.98
N TYR A 75 9.53 -4.82 -3.49
CA TYR A 75 9.08 -4.78 -2.10
C TYR A 75 10.23 -5.08 -1.12
N CYS A 76 11.04 -6.11 -1.36
CA CYS A 76 12.21 -6.41 -0.54
C CYS A 76 13.19 -5.23 -0.51
N SER A 77 13.51 -4.64 -1.66
CA SER A 77 14.41 -3.47 -1.73
C SER A 77 13.85 -2.25 -0.99
N PHE A 78 12.54 -2.03 -1.08
CA PHE A 78 11.86 -0.98 -0.33
C PHE A 78 11.93 -1.24 1.18
N GLN A 79 11.70 -2.48 1.61
CA GLN A 79 11.78 -2.85 3.02
C GLN A 79 13.18 -2.63 3.58
N GLU A 80 14.23 -3.07 2.88
CA GLU A 80 15.62 -2.83 3.28
C GLU A 80 15.92 -1.32 3.43
N LEU A 81 15.47 -0.52 2.46
CA LEU A 81 15.63 0.93 2.51
C LEU A 81 14.84 1.56 3.67
N HIS A 82 13.64 1.06 3.93
CA HIS A 82 12.80 1.52 5.02
C HIS A 82 13.41 1.20 6.38
N GLU A 83 13.95 -0.01 6.56
CA GLU A 83 14.66 -0.42 7.78
C GLU A 83 15.90 0.44 8.01
N SER A 84 16.70 0.67 6.96
CA SER A 84 17.86 1.58 7.00
C SER A 84 17.47 3.00 7.39
N TYR A 85 16.39 3.54 6.81
CA TYR A 85 15.86 4.85 7.15
C TYR A 85 15.39 4.92 8.61
N GLN A 86 14.65 3.92 9.08
CA GLN A 86 14.13 3.88 10.44
C GLN A 86 15.26 3.76 11.47
N LEU A 87 16.29 2.95 11.18
CA LEU A 87 17.50 2.88 12.00
C LEU A 87 18.19 4.25 12.07
N ARG A 88 18.40 4.90 10.92
CA ARG A 88 19.01 6.25 10.88
C ARG A 88 18.18 7.25 11.66
N LYS A 89 16.85 7.23 11.52
CA LYS A 89 15.93 8.09 12.25
C LYS A 89 16.01 7.86 13.76
N SER A 90 16.11 6.60 14.20
CA SER A 90 16.30 6.26 15.61
C SER A 90 17.65 6.75 16.13
N THR A 91 18.74 6.58 15.37
CA THR A 91 20.09 7.05 15.78
C THR A 91 20.20 8.57 15.86
N LEU A 92 19.50 9.31 15.00
CA LEU A 92 19.49 10.77 15.05
C LEU A 92 18.68 11.29 16.25
N GLY A 93 17.93 10.41 16.92
CA GLY A 93 17.03 10.75 18.00
C GLY A 93 15.79 11.47 17.48
N SER A 94 14.65 11.27 18.14
CA SER A 94 13.42 12.04 17.90
C SER A 94 13.49 13.42 18.56
N SER A 95 14.67 13.99 18.76
CA SER A 95 14.81 15.30 19.39
C SER A 95 14.38 16.35 18.38
N SER A 96 13.14 16.84 18.53
CA SER A 96 12.73 18.03 17.82
C SER A 96 13.69 19.17 18.16
N LEU A 97 13.80 20.14 17.27
CA LEU A 97 14.62 21.33 17.50
C LEU A 97 14.23 22.02 18.82
N ASP A 98 12.94 21.94 19.19
CA ASP A 98 12.41 22.40 20.47
C ASP A 98 12.95 21.62 21.68
N THR A 99 13.02 20.30 21.61
CA THR A 99 13.62 19.47 22.67
C THR A 99 15.10 19.82 22.85
N LEU A 100 15.84 20.00 21.74
CA LEU A 100 17.26 20.36 21.80
C LEU A 100 17.44 21.77 22.39
N LEU A 101 16.59 22.73 22.03
CA LEU A 101 16.60 24.08 22.58
C LEU A 101 16.35 24.06 24.09
N ALA A 102 15.35 23.31 24.55
CA ALA A 102 15.03 23.17 25.97
C ALA A 102 16.20 22.57 26.76
N LEU A 103 16.81 21.48 26.26
CA LEU A 103 17.99 20.86 26.88
C LEU A 103 19.16 21.84 26.97
N LEU A 104 19.43 22.58 25.89
CA LEU A 104 20.51 23.56 25.86
C LEU A 104 20.24 24.74 26.81
N GLN A 105 18.98 25.14 26.99
CA GLN A 105 18.58 26.16 27.97
C GLN A 105 18.81 25.68 29.41
N THR A 106 18.43 24.45 29.75
CA THR A 106 18.71 23.85 31.07
C THR A 106 20.21 23.81 31.34
N GLU A 107 21.00 23.31 30.38
CA GLU A 107 22.46 23.29 30.46
C GLU A 107 23.08 24.69 30.50
N GLY A 108 22.47 25.66 29.83
CA GLY A 108 22.85 27.07 29.86
C GLY A 108 22.63 27.70 31.24
N ALA A 109 21.48 27.44 31.87
CA ALA A 109 21.18 27.89 33.23
C ALA A 109 22.12 27.24 34.26
N LYS A 110 22.36 25.93 34.13
CA LYS A 110 23.28 25.20 35.00
C LYS A 110 24.69 25.79 35.01
N ILE A 111 25.27 26.10 33.85
CA ILE A 111 26.62 26.67 33.79
C ILE A 111 26.66 28.12 34.31
N GLU A 112 25.56 28.86 34.20
CA GLU A 112 25.44 30.21 34.76
C GLU A 112 25.43 30.17 36.28
N GLU A 113 24.63 29.28 36.87
CA GLU A 113 24.62 28.98 38.30
C GLU A 113 25.99 28.49 38.80
N GLU A 114 26.65 27.56 38.08
CA GLU A 114 28.01 27.12 38.44
C GLU A 114 29.01 28.28 38.47
N THR A 115 28.90 29.25 37.54
CA THR A 115 29.78 30.43 37.57
C THR A 115 29.45 31.38 38.72
N GLU A 116 28.19 31.48 39.13
CA GLU A 116 27.77 32.28 40.28
C GLU A 116 28.30 31.66 41.59
N ILE A 117 28.10 30.35 41.77
CA ILE A 117 28.64 29.61 42.93
C ILE A 117 30.16 29.76 43.02
N MET A 118 30.88 29.69 41.89
CA MET A 118 32.33 29.91 41.88
C MET A 118 32.74 31.32 42.30
N ALA A 119 31.97 32.34 41.90
CA ALA A 119 32.22 33.71 42.32
C ALA A 119 32.02 33.86 43.83
N ASP A 120 30.93 33.32 44.38
CA ASP A 120 30.66 33.34 45.82
C ASP A 120 31.75 32.58 46.61
N THR A 121 32.12 31.38 46.16
CA THR A 121 33.18 30.54 46.75
C THR A 121 34.52 31.28 46.81
N PHE A 122 34.84 32.07 45.77
CA PHE A 122 36.03 32.92 45.73
C PHE A 122 35.95 34.10 46.71
N LEU A 123 34.79 34.77 46.78
CA LEU A 123 34.57 35.88 47.72
C LEU A 123 34.64 35.42 49.20
N ASP A 124 34.24 34.18 49.47
CA ASP A 124 34.35 33.53 50.78
C ASP A 124 35.79 33.08 51.11
N GLY A 125 36.73 33.25 50.18
CA GLY A 125 38.16 32.92 50.36
C GLY A 125 38.47 31.42 50.30
N SER A 126 37.50 30.59 49.91
CA SER A 126 37.66 29.13 49.82
C SER A 126 38.25 28.64 48.49
N LEU A 127 38.45 29.55 47.53
CA LEU A 127 39.07 29.30 46.23
C LEU A 127 40.28 30.22 46.01
N THR A 128 41.38 29.69 45.47
CA THR A 128 42.58 30.48 45.17
C THR A 128 42.39 31.33 43.92
N LEU A 129 43.11 32.46 43.84
CA LEU A 129 43.00 33.38 42.71
C LEU A 129 43.36 32.72 41.37
N ASP A 130 44.46 31.97 41.31
CA ASP A 130 44.92 31.32 40.08
C ASP A 130 43.90 30.28 39.59
N SER A 131 43.35 29.46 40.49
CA SER A 131 42.31 28.48 40.16
C SER A 131 41.01 29.15 39.72
N PHE A 132 40.63 30.25 40.38
CA PHE A 132 39.45 31.02 40.00
C PHE A 132 39.60 31.58 38.58
N ILE A 133 40.73 32.23 38.27
CA ILE A 133 40.96 32.85 36.96
C ILE A 133 40.82 31.82 35.82
N ASP A 134 41.47 30.66 35.95
CA ASP A 134 41.46 29.64 34.90
C ASP A 134 40.06 29.04 34.70
N ASP A 135 39.44 28.54 35.78
CA ASP A 135 38.17 27.81 35.70
C ASP A 135 36.98 28.75 35.43
N TYR A 136 36.95 29.93 36.05
CA TYR A 136 35.86 30.89 35.90
C TYR A 136 35.83 31.45 34.49
N GLN A 137 36.97 31.86 33.93
CA GLN A 137 37.01 32.39 32.56
C GLN A 137 36.56 31.32 31.54
N SER A 138 37.01 30.08 31.72
CA SER A 138 36.61 28.96 30.87
C SER A 138 35.10 28.71 30.90
N LYS A 139 34.52 28.59 32.11
CA LYS A 139 33.08 28.36 32.30
C LYS A 139 32.24 29.56 31.88
N ARG A 140 32.69 30.79 32.15
CA ARG A 140 31.99 32.01 31.74
C ARG A 140 31.96 32.17 30.23
N LYS A 141 33.07 31.85 29.54
CA LYS A 141 33.12 31.77 28.08
C LYS A 141 32.13 30.72 27.55
N LEU A 142 32.06 29.55 28.17
CA LEU A 142 31.10 28.51 27.80
C LEU A 142 29.64 28.96 28.00
N ALA A 143 29.32 29.65 29.09
CA ALA A 143 28.00 30.21 29.36
C ALA A 143 27.58 31.21 28.27
N HIS A 144 28.45 32.17 27.93
CA HIS A 144 28.18 33.12 26.84
C HIS A 144 28.01 32.42 25.48
N LEU A 145 28.83 31.41 25.19
CA LEU A 145 28.70 30.64 23.96
C LEU A 145 27.37 29.88 23.89
N ARG A 146 26.93 29.27 25.00
CA ARG A 146 25.62 28.59 25.09
C ARG A 146 24.48 29.59 24.88
N ARG A 147 24.54 30.79 25.48
CA ARG A 147 23.55 31.87 25.29
C ARG A 147 23.38 32.26 23.82
N VAL A 148 24.49 32.49 23.11
CA VAL A 148 24.46 32.79 21.67
C VAL A 148 23.87 31.62 20.86
N LYS A 149 24.21 30.37 21.20
CA LYS A 149 23.65 29.19 20.52
C LYS A 149 22.14 29.03 20.77
N ILE A 150 21.67 29.30 21.99
CA ILE A 150 20.24 29.31 22.34
C ILE A 150 19.51 30.35 21.49
N ASP A 151 20.01 31.58 21.42
CA ASP A 151 19.40 32.64 20.62
C ASP A 151 19.34 32.26 19.13
N LYS A 152 20.40 31.63 18.61
CA LYS A 152 20.45 31.21 17.21
C LYS A 152 19.47 30.07 16.90
N ILE A 153 19.41 29.06 17.77
CA ILE A 153 18.45 27.95 17.60
C ILE A 153 17.02 28.48 17.73
N ARG A 154 16.75 29.39 18.68
CA ARG A 154 15.44 30.03 18.83
C ARG A 154 15.02 30.79 17.57
N GLU A 155 15.95 31.50 16.93
CA GLU A 155 15.72 32.16 15.64
C GLU A 155 15.36 31.13 14.54
N MET A 156 16.05 29.99 14.48
CA MET A 156 15.78 28.92 13.52
C MET A 156 14.43 28.24 13.75
N VAL A 157 14.03 28.02 15.01
CA VAL A 157 12.69 27.51 15.36
C VAL A 157 11.62 28.48 14.88
N LEU A 158 11.79 29.78 15.15
CA LEU A 158 10.78 30.80 14.83
C LEU A 158 10.64 31.09 13.33
N LYS A 159 11.74 31.02 12.58
CA LYS A 159 11.75 31.23 11.11
C LYS A 159 11.41 29.97 10.31
N GLY A 160 11.31 28.81 10.96
CA GLY A 160 11.37 27.50 10.32
C GLY A 160 12.78 27.21 9.81
N VAL A 161 13.11 25.93 9.54
CA VAL A 161 14.43 25.52 9.01
C VAL A 161 14.61 26.04 7.58
N GLN A 162 14.89 27.33 7.43
CA GLN A 162 15.59 27.86 6.28
C GLN A 162 17.08 27.73 6.59
N LEU A 163 17.64 26.59 6.17
CA LEU A 163 19.08 26.43 6.06
C LEU A 163 19.61 27.63 5.23
N PRO A 164 20.74 28.26 5.59
CA PRO A 164 21.35 29.23 4.70
C PRO A 164 21.69 28.48 3.41
N GLN A 165 20.91 28.70 2.35
CA GLN A 165 21.27 28.21 1.03
C GLN A 165 22.60 28.87 0.70
N SER A 166 23.64 28.03 0.62
CA SER A 166 24.91 28.41 0.03
C SER A 166 24.58 28.84 -1.39
N SER A 167 24.58 30.13 -1.66
CA SER A 167 24.39 30.68 -3.00
C SER A 167 25.63 30.34 -3.82
N SER A 168 25.67 29.14 -4.38
CA SER A 168 26.52 28.83 -5.52
C SER A 168 25.92 29.55 -6.73
N ASN A 169 26.23 30.83 -6.86
CA ASN A 169 26.05 31.57 -8.11
C ASN A 169 27.03 30.99 -9.12
N ASP A 170 26.56 30.10 -9.98
CA ASP A 170 27.23 29.81 -11.25
C ASP A 170 26.30 30.25 -12.39
N HIS A 171 26.37 31.54 -12.69
CA HIS A 171 25.77 32.12 -13.87
C HIS A 171 26.62 31.72 -15.08
N SER A 172 26.16 30.73 -15.84
CA SER A 172 26.57 30.58 -17.24
C SER A 172 25.40 30.97 -18.15
N GLN A 173 25.58 32.17 -18.68
CA GLN A 173 24.77 32.91 -19.62
C GLN A 173 24.74 32.21 -20.99
N SER A 174 23.56 32.07 -21.59
CA SER A 174 23.40 32.01 -23.05
C SER A 174 22.04 32.57 -23.45
N GLN A 175 22.12 33.75 -24.05
CA GLN A 175 21.15 34.45 -24.92
C GLN A 175 20.62 33.50 -26.05
N GLU A 176 19.52 33.71 -26.78
CA GLU A 176 18.89 34.93 -27.33
C GLU A 176 17.60 34.54 -28.13
N THR A 177 16.48 35.29 -28.08
CA THR A 177 15.87 36.17 -29.14
C THR A 177 14.30 36.09 -29.08
N PRO A 178 13.47 36.90 -29.80
CA PRO A 178 12.79 38.09 -29.26
C PRO A 178 11.27 38.20 -29.63
N ASN A 179 10.64 39.37 -29.35
CA ASN A 179 9.35 39.93 -29.87
C ASN A 179 8.18 39.98 -28.85
N THR A 180 7.97 41.09 -28.12
CA THR A 180 7.24 42.36 -28.41
C THR A 180 5.76 42.39 -27.96
N PRO A 181 5.19 43.57 -27.61
CA PRO A 181 4.41 43.79 -26.38
C PRO A 181 2.92 44.06 -26.61
N PHE A 182 2.07 43.98 -25.57
CA PHE A 182 0.86 44.81 -25.50
C PHE A 182 0.47 45.19 -24.06
N GLN A 183 0.03 46.45 -23.93
CA GLN A 183 -0.28 47.16 -22.70
C GLN A 183 -1.72 46.95 -22.21
N ARG A 184 -1.86 47.31 -20.93
CA ARG A 184 -2.98 47.28 -19.98
C ARG A 184 -4.16 48.23 -20.32
N LEU A 185 -5.39 47.82 -20.01
CA LEU A 185 -6.50 48.61 -19.40
C LEU A 185 -7.51 47.60 -18.80
N ALA A 186 -7.63 47.44 -17.47
CA ALA A 186 -8.44 48.19 -16.49
C ALA A 186 -9.91 47.72 -16.33
N ASN A 187 -10.20 47.35 -15.08
CA ASN A 187 -11.46 47.42 -14.31
C ASN A 187 -12.50 46.28 -14.36
N GLY A 188 -12.73 45.68 -13.17
CA GLY A 188 -13.96 44.98 -12.80
C GLY A 188 -13.79 43.84 -11.77
N SER A 189 -13.60 44.16 -10.48
CA SER A 189 -13.71 43.21 -9.34
C SER A 189 -15.19 42.78 -9.09
N PRO A 190 -15.54 41.82 -8.18
CA PRO A 190 -14.71 41.06 -7.21
C PRO A 190 -15.01 39.53 -7.06
N ALA A 191 -14.16 38.88 -6.27
CA ALA A 191 -14.44 37.78 -5.32
C ALA A 191 -14.56 36.32 -5.80
N HIS A 192 -13.43 35.61 -5.75
CA HIS A 192 -13.30 34.20 -5.31
C HIS A 192 -11.80 34.05 -4.92
N VAL A 193 -11.34 33.47 -3.81
CA VAL A 193 -11.55 32.14 -3.24
C VAL A 193 -10.86 32.14 -1.86
N ARG A 194 -11.48 31.62 -0.80
CA ARG A 194 -10.73 31.01 0.31
C ARG A 194 -11.56 30.00 1.10
N SER A 195 -10.92 28.84 1.32
CA SER A 195 -11.01 27.93 2.47
C SER A 195 -11.53 26.53 2.15
N THR A 196 -10.55 25.61 2.15
CA THR A 196 -10.44 24.24 2.70
C THR A 196 -11.62 23.60 3.48
N PRO A 197 -11.53 22.31 3.89
CA PRO A 197 -12.10 21.15 3.23
C PRO A 197 -13.14 20.45 4.14
N THR A 198 -13.97 19.54 3.62
CA THR A 198 -14.59 18.43 4.41
C THR A 198 -15.44 17.54 3.50
N SER A 199 -15.12 16.24 3.55
CA SER A 199 -15.98 15.05 3.40
C SER A 199 -16.84 14.86 2.16
N GLN A 200 -16.53 13.80 1.39
CA GLN A 200 -17.54 12.93 0.81
C GLN A 200 -17.08 11.46 0.74
N PRO A 201 -18.04 10.53 0.65
CA PRO A 201 -17.87 9.12 0.95
C PRO A 201 -17.65 8.25 -0.29
N SER A 202 -17.34 7.00 0.01
CA SER A 202 -17.24 5.82 -0.84
C SER A 202 -18.30 5.71 -1.94
N GLY A 203 -17.84 5.46 -3.16
CA GLY A 203 -18.66 5.01 -4.29
C GLY A 203 -17.88 4.00 -5.12
N GLN A 204 -18.39 2.77 -5.17
CA GLN A 204 -17.89 1.66 -6.01
C GLN A 204 -18.19 1.94 -7.49
N PRO A 205 -17.36 1.49 -8.46
CA PRO A 205 -17.77 1.44 -9.86
C PRO A 205 -18.67 0.23 -10.13
N GLN A 206 -19.83 0.49 -10.73
CA GLN A 206 -20.79 -0.51 -11.20
C GLN A 206 -20.22 -1.43 -12.30
N LEU A 207 -20.52 -2.72 -12.18
CA LEU A 207 -20.38 -3.73 -13.22
C LEU A 207 -21.45 -3.52 -14.31
N SER A 208 -21.00 -3.52 -15.56
CA SER A 208 -21.85 -3.43 -16.75
C SER A 208 -22.65 -4.71 -16.95
N LEU A 209 -23.95 -4.53 -17.23
CA LEU A 209 -24.93 -5.56 -17.54
C LEU A 209 -24.55 -6.32 -18.83
N TYR A 210 -24.66 -7.65 -18.80
CA TYR A 210 -24.75 -8.51 -19.99
C TYR A 210 -26.22 -8.74 -20.35
N PRO A 211 -26.56 -8.82 -21.65
CA PRO A 211 -27.92 -9.13 -22.06
C PRO A 211 -28.25 -10.62 -21.95
N ASP A 212 -29.51 -10.82 -21.58
CA ASP A 212 -30.24 -12.04 -21.28
C ASP A 212 -30.35 -12.98 -22.49
N ALA A 213 -30.03 -14.25 -22.30
CA ALA A 213 -30.48 -15.35 -23.14
C ALA A 213 -30.76 -16.57 -22.25
N ARG A 214 -31.97 -16.59 -21.70
CA ARG A 214 -32.60 -17.79 -21.13
C ARG A 214 -32.45 -18.99 -22.07
N SER A 215 -31.82 -20.05 -21.59
CA SER A 215 -32.14 -21.41 -22.02
C SER A 215 -32.08 -22.33 -20.82
N SER A 216 -33.17 -23.08 -20.62
CA SER A 216 -33.42 -23.94 -19.48
C SER A 216 -32.56 -25.19 -19.58
N TYR A 217 -31.73 -25.46 -18.57
CA TYR A 217 -31.09 -26.78 -18.39
C TYR A 217 -31.65 -27.42 -17.12
N VAL A 218 -32.22 -28.60 -17.29
CA VAL A 218 -32.58 -29.52 -16.22
C VAL A 218 -31.29 -30.04 -15.59
N ALA A 219 -31.09 -29.76 -14.30
CA ALA A 219 -29.97 -30.31 -13.54
C ALA A 219 -30.21 -31.80 -13.27
N GLN A 220 -29.47 -32.67 -13.97
CA GLN A 220 -29.24 -34.04 -13.53
C GLN A 220 -27.91 -34.09 -12.78
N SER A 221 -27.98 -34.54 -11.54
CA SER A 221 -26.87 -34.72 -10.61
C SER A 221 -25.82 -35.66 -11.20
N ALA A 222 -24.60 -35.17 -11.37
CA ALA A 222 -23.41 -36.00 -11.52
C ALA A 222 -22.37 -35.52 -10.49
N GLU A 223 -22.18 -36.33 -9.44
CA GLU A 223 -21.11 -36.15 -8.47
C GLU A 223 -19.76 -36.38 -9.19
N ILE A 224 -18.92 -35.34 -9.23
CA ILE A 224 -17.53 -35.44 -9.67
C ILE A 224 -16.67 -35.27 -8.41
N PRO A 225 -15.76 -36.21 -8.08
CA PRO A 225 -14.87 -36.04 -6.95
C PRO A 225 -13.89 -34.90 -7.21
N ASN A 226 -13.99 -33.85 -6.40
CA ASN A 226 -13.00 -32.78 -6.29
C ASN A 226 -11.63 -33.37 -5.91
N THR A 227 -10.59 -33.06 -6.68
CA THR A 227 -9.23 -33.06 -6.17
C THR A 227 -8.50 -31.86 -6.75
N VAL A 228 -8.60 -30.74 -6.03
CA VAL A 228 -7.76 -29.56 -6.25
C VAL A 228 -6.52 -29.73 -5.37
N PRO A 229 -5.28 -29.67 -5.89
CA PRO A 229 -4.11 -29.56 -5.04
C PRO A 229 -4.14 -28.19 -4.35
N SER A 230 -4.23 -28.22 -3.02
CA SER A 230 -4.11 -27.02 -2.17
C SER A 230 -2.69 -26.48 -2.26
N TYR A 231 -2.47 -25.47 -3.12
CA TYR A 231 -1.29 -24.63 -3.01
C TYR A 231 -1.50 -23.66 -1.84
N SER A 232 -1.16 -24.14 -0.65
CA SER A 232 -0.87 -23.31 0.52
C SER A 232 0.33 -22.41 0.19
N CYS A 233 0.07 -21.19 -0.25
CA CYS A 233 1.05 -20.11 -0.13
C CYS A 233 0.78 -19.39 1.19
N PRO A 234 1.75 -19.35 2.13
CA PRO A 234 1.60 -18.53 3.32
C PRO A 234 1.63 -17.06 2.90
N TYR A 235 0.48 -16.40 2.99
CA TYR A 235 0.43 -14.95 2.99
C TYR A 235 1.32 -14.44 4.14
N PRO A 236 2.16 -13.41 3.93
CA PRO A 236 2.80 -12.73 5.05
C PRO A 236 1.68 -12.11 5.89
N GLN A 237 1.64 -12.53 7.16
CA GLN A 237 0.66 -12.07 8.13
C GLN A 237 0.64 -10.55 8.18
N GLY A 238 -0.57 -9.99 8.15
CA GLY A 238 -0.79 -8.60 8.51
C GLY A 238 -0.17 -8.32 9.89
N LEU A 239 0.41 -7.12 9.98
CA LEU A 239 0.97 -6.53 11.19
C LEU A 239 0.19 -6.94 12.44
N THR A 240 0.88 -7.63 13.35
CA THR A 240 0.43 -7.82 14.72
C THR A 240 0.25 -6.45 15.35
N GLN A 241 -1.00 -6.01 15.49
CA GLN A 241 -1.33 -4.89 16.37
C GLN A 241 -0.94 -5.30 17.79
N GLY A 242 -0.10 -4.47 18.40
CA GLY A 242 0.25 -4.55 19.82
C GLY A 242 -0.97 -4.35 20.73
N PRO A 243 -0.79 -4.58 22.04
CA PRO A 243 -1.85 -4.94 22.97
C PRO A 243 -2.87 -3.82 23.18
N GLY A 244 -4.13 -4.24 23.31
CA GLY A 244 -5.30 -3.39 23.41
C GLY A 244 -5.22 -2.37 24.53
N ALA A 245 -5.60 -1.14 24.18
CA ALA A 245 -5.98 -0.12 25.15
C ALA A 245 -7.27 -0.59 25.85
N GLY A 246 -7.13 -0.98 27.11
CA GLY A 246 -8.26 -1.26 27.99
C GLY A 246 -9.15 -0.03 28.13
N LEU A 247 -10.45 -0.24 27.93
CA LEU A 247 -11.49 0.69 28.34
C LEU A 247 -11.44 0.87 29.87
N PRO A 248 -11.64 2.08 30.41
CA PRO A 248 -11.73 2.27 31.86
C PRO A 248 -13.04 1.68 32.39
N PRO A 249 -13.04 0.99 33.55
CA PRO A 249 -14.28 0.57 34.18
C PRO A 249 -15.00 1.79 34.78
N GLN A 250 -16.25 2.00 34.38
CA GLN A 250 -17.16 2.91 35.09
C GLN A 250 -17.40 2.38 36.51
N ALA A 251 -17.24 3.27 37.48
CA ALA A 251 -17.54 3.02 38.89
C ALA A 251 -19.04 2.70 39.08
N GLY A 252 -19.32 1.56 39.69
CA GLY A 252 -20.66 1.15 40.10
C GLY A 252 -21.15 1.92 41.32
N PHE A 253 -22.41 2.32 41.27
CA PHE A 253 -23.19 2.87 42.37
C PHE A 253 -23.27 1.89 43.56
N ILE A 254 -23.04 2.39 44.77
CA ILE A 254 -23.47 1.72 46.01
C ILE A 254 -24.77 2.39 46.45
N ILE A 255 -25.82 1.59 46.53
CA ILE A 255 -27.13 1.91 47.11
C ILE A 255 -27.00 1.77 48.64
N GLN A 256 -27.55 2.74 49.37
CA GLN A 256 -27.76 2.74 50.83
C GLN A 256 -28.87 1.79 51.23
#